data_AF-A0A4U1CQF5-F1
#
_entry.id   AF-A0A4U1CQF5-F1
#
_cell.length_a   1.000
_cell.length_b   1.000
_cell.length_c   1.000
_cell.angle_alpha   90.00
_cell.angle_beta   90.00
_cell.angle_gamma   90.00
#
_symmetry.space_group_name_H-M   'P 1'
#
loop_
_entity.id
_entity.type
_entity.pdbx_description
1 polymer ?
#
loop_
_entity_poly.entity_id
_entity_poly.type
_entity_poly.pdbx_seq_one_letter_code
_entity_poly.pdbx_strand_id
1 'polypeptide(L)'
;MSISYKSICLYDVALAACLSVNHLLRTFKQAYRQSPHQFLTDVRLQQAKYYLKNTDYSVSEIVDIVGFECPSSFTRLFRSSFKITPSKFPY
;
A
#
# COMPACT_ATOMS: atom_id res chain seq x y z
N MET A 1 -1.19 21.01 6.18
CA MET A 1 -0.33 20.84 4.99
C MET A 1 -0.67 19.50 4.38
N SER A 2 -1.59 19.48 3.40
CA SER A 2 -2.10 18.24 2.82
C SER A 2 -1.00 17.62 1.96
N ILE A 3 -0.39 16.54 2.44
CA ILE A 3 0.56 15.75 1.65
C ILE A 3 -0.28 15.05 0.57
N SER A 4 -0.29 15.58 -0.65
CA SER A 4 -0.84 14.86 -1.80
C SER A 4 0.05 13.65 -2.06
N TYR A 5 -0.38 12.48 -1.59
CA TYR A 5 0.19 11.18 -1.98
C TYR A 5 -0.03 11.02 -3.48
N LYS A 6 0.99 11.39 -4.26
CA LYS A 6 1.00 11.26 -5.71
C LYS A 6 0.65 9.81 -6.05
N SER A 7 -0.38 9.63 -6.88
CA SER A 7 -0.74 8.32 -7.41
C SER A 7 0.44 7.83 -8.24
N ILE A 8 1.29 6.97 -7.67
CA ILE A 8 2.41 6.34 -8.36
C ILE A 8 1.79 5.33 -9.32
N CYS A 9 1.88 5.60 -10.62
CA CYS A 9 1.43 4.65 -11.62
C CYS A 9 2.58 3.72 -12.01
N LEU A 10 2.25 2.57 -12.59
CA LEU A 10 3.24 1.56 -12.99
C LEU A 10 4.28 2.13 -13.96
N TYR A 11 3.92 3.14 -14.74
CA TYR A 11 4.82 3.86 -15.63
C TYR A 11 5.89 4.65 -14.87
N ASP A 12 5.54 5.29 -13.75
CA ASP A 12 6.52 6.01 -12.90
C ASP A 12 7.57 5.06 -12.33
N VAL A 13 7.13 3.88 -11.88
CA VAL A 13 8.02 2.83 -11.35
C VAL A 13 8.92 2.28 -12.46
N ALA A 14 8.37 2.07 -13.66
CA ALA A 14 9.13 1.58 -14.80
C ALA A 14 10.21 2.58 -15.24
N LEU A 15 9.86 3.86 -15.32
CA LEU A 15 10.81 4.95 -15.58
C LEU A 15 11.91 5.02 -14.53
N ALA A 16 11.57 4.99 -13.25
CA ALA A 16 12.55 5.03 -12.16
C ALA A 16 13.51 3.83 -12.17
N ALA A 17 13.05 2.68 -12.67
CA ALA A 17 13.86 1.47 -12.84
C ALA A 17 14.58 1.38 -14.20
N CYS A 18 14.44 2.37 -15.08
CA CYS A 18 14.92 2.34 -16.47
C CYS A 18 14.40 1.13 -17.29
N LEU A 19 13.16 0.70 -17.03
CA LEU A 19 12.52 -0.43 -17.69
C LEU A 19 11.31 0.02 -18.51
N SER A 20 10.98 -0.73 -19.56
CA SER A 20 9.63 -0.65 -20.11
C SER A 20 8.63 -1.27 -19.13
N VAL A 21 7.38 -0.79 -19.13
CA VAL A 21 6.30 -1.32 -18.27
C VAL A 21 6.14 -2.83 -18.42
N ASN A 22 6.21 -3.35 -19.66
CA ASN A 22 6.12 -4.78 -19.93
C ASN A 22 7.33 -5.57 -19.41
N HIS A 23 8.53 -4.99 -19.46
CA HIS A 23 9.70 -5.62 -18.87
C HIS A 23 9.60 -5.65 -17.34
N LEU A 24 9.22 -4.52 -16.72
CA LEU A 24 8.97 -4.42 -15.29
C LEU A 24 7.94 -5.47 -14.84
N LEU A 25 6.79 -5.58 -15.50
CA LEU A 25 5.77 -6.58 -15.12
C LEU A 25 6.28 -8.01 -15.16
N ARG A 26 7.06 -8.36 -16.20
CA ARG A 26 7.64 -9.70 -16.35
C ARG A 26 8.68 -9.99 -15.27
N THR A 27 9.64 -9.10 -15.08
CA THR A 27 10.71 -9.30 -14.08
C THR A 27 10.17 -9.25 -12.66
N PHE A 28 9.21 -8.36 -12.37
CA PHE A 28 8.57 -8.27 -11.06
C PHE A 28 7.81 -9.54 -10.71
N LYS A 29 7.03 -10.09 -11.66
CA LYS A 29 6.32 -11.36 -11.46
C LYS A 29 7.29 -12.53 -11.28
N GLN A 30 8.43 -12.55 -11.97
CA GLN A 30 9.45 -13.58 -11.79
C GLN A 30 10.13 -13.49 -10.41
N ALA A 31 10.46 -12.28 -9.96
CA ALA A 31 11.15 -12.05 -8.69
C ALA A 31 10.24 -12.24 -7.47
N TYR A 32 9.03 -11.69 -7.51
CA TYR A 32 8.13 -11.62 -6.35
C TYR A 32 6.92 -12.55 -6.43
N ARG A 33 6.72 -13.26 -7.57
CA ARG A 33 5.57 -14.16 -7.82
C ARG A 33 4.18 -13.50 -7.66
N GLN A 34 4.12 -12.17 -7.70
CA GLN A 34 2.90 -11.38 -7.58
C GLN A 34 2.91 -10.19 -8.55
N SER A 35 1.74 -9.57 -8.77
CA SER A 35 1.67 -8.35 -9.58
C SER A 35 2.22 -7.15 -8.81
N PRO A 36 2.74 -6.11 -9.48
CA PRO A 36 3.17 -4.88 -8.81
C PRO A 36 2.07 -4.22 -7.97
N HIS A 37 0.81 -4.32 -8.41
CA HIS A 37 -0.33 -3.80 -7.65
C HIS A 37 -0.55 -4.57 -6.34
N GLN A 38 -0.45 -5.90 -6.38
CA GLN A 38 -0.55 -6.73 -5.16
C GLN A 38 0.58 -6.40 -4.19
N PHE A 39 1.81 -6.33 -4.69
CA PHE A 39 2.97 -5.96 -3.88
C PHE A 39 2.83 -4.57 -3.24
N LEU A 40 2.41 -3.57 -4.03
CA LEU A 40 2.20 -2.22 -3.51
C LEU A 40 1.10 -2.20 -2.44
N THR A 41 0.04 -2.98 -2.64
CA THR A 41 -1.03 -3.15 -1.64
C THR A 41 -0.46 -3.71 -0.34
N ASP A 42 0.36 -4.76 -0.42
CA ASP A 42 0.99 -5.38 0.75
C ASP A 42 1.92 -4.42 1.48
N VAL A 43 2.76 -3.69 0.75
CA VAL A 43 3.66 -2.66 1.31
C VAL A 43 2.84 -1.58 2.05
N ARG A 44 1.77 -1.07 1.45
CA ARG A 44 0.90 -0.07 2.08
C ARG A 44 0.23 -0.61 3.35
N LEU A 45 -0.21 -1.87 3.33
CA LEU A 45 -0.81 -2.52 4.50
C LEU A 45 0.20 -2.71 5.64
N GLN A 46 1.46 -3.09 5.34
CA GLN A 46 2.52 -3.17 6.35
C GLN A 46 2.84 -1.80 6.94
N GLN A 47 2.89 -0.76 6.11
CA GLN A 47 3.10 0.61 6.58
C GLN A 47 1.94 1.08 7.48
N ALA A 48 0.69 0.77 7.12
CA ALA A 48 -0.47 1.09 7.95
C ALA A 48 -0.38 0.40 9.33
N LYS A 49 0.03 -0.88 9.35
CA LYS A 49 0.28 -1.62 10.59
C LYS A 49 1.37 -0.96 11.44
N TYR A 50 2.44 -0.47 10.81
CA TYR A 50 3.48 0.28 11.50
C TYR A 50 2.91 1.55 12.16
N TYR A 51 2.15 2.37 11.43
CA TYR A 51 1.57 3.58 12.00
C TYR A 51 0.58 3.30 13.13
N LEU A 52 -0.28 2.28 12.99
CA LEU A 52 -1.22 1.88 14.04
C LEU A 52 -0.55 1.54 15.37
N LYS A 53 0.71 1.07 15.34
CA LYS A 53 1.46 0.66 16.54
C LYS A 53 2.40 1.74 17.08
N ASN A 54 2.84 2.68 16.24
CA ASN A 54 3.95 3.57 16.58
C ASN A 54 3.57 5.05 16.57
N THR A 55 2.31 5.38 16.31
CA THR A 55 1.82 6.76 16.21
C THR A 55 0.40 6.86 16.75
N ASP A 56 -0.03 8.08 17.09
CA ASP A 56 -1.39 8.38 17.55
C ASP A 56 -2.34 8.77 16.40
N TYR A 57 -1.97 8.49 15.15
CA TYR A 57 -2.84 8.79 14.00
C TYR A 57 -4.14 8.00 14.05
N SER A 58 -5.24 8.66 13.73
CA SER A 58 -6.52 8.00 13.54
C SER A 58 -6.48 7.07 12.32
N VAL A 59 -7.37 6.08 12.29
CA VAL A 59 -7.49 5.17 11.14
C VAL A 59 -7.75 5.93 9.83
N SER A 60 -8.48 7.05 9.88
CA SER A 60 -8.74 7.88 8.70
C SER A 60 -7.46 8.55 8.19
N GLU A 61 -6.66 9.13 9.08
CA GLU A 61 -5.37 9.73 8.70
C GLU A 61 -4.43 8.68 8.13
N ILE A 62 -4.40 7.47 8.71
CA ILE A 62 -3.56 6.39 8.21
C ILE A 62 -3.97 5.98 6.79
N VAL A 63 -5.28 5.86 6.49
CA VAL A 63 -5.80 5.54 5.15
C VAL A 63 -5.28 6.55 4.12
N ASP A 64 -5.34 7.83 4.46
CA ASP A 64 -4.84 8.92 3.63
C ASP A 64 -3.32 8.79 3.44
N ILE A 65 -2.56 8.70 4.54
CA ILE A 65 -1.08 8.61 4.52
C ILE A 65 -0.59 7.42 3.67
N VAL A 66 -1.23 6.25 3.78
CA VAL A 66 -0.84 5.05 3.02
C VAL A 66 -1.43 5.02 1.60
N GLY A 67 -2.20 6.04 1.21
CA GLY A 67 -2.63 6.27 -0.16
C GLY A 67 -3.73 5.33 -0.65
N PHE A 68 -4.69 4.98 0.22
CA PHE A 68 -5.92 4.29 -0.17
C PHE A 68 -7.03 5.30 -0.45
N GLU A 69 -7.59 5.28 -1.66
CA GLU A 69 -8.70 6.17 -2.05
C GLU A 69 -10.01 5.81 -1.34
N CYS A 70 -10.19 4.52 -1.01
CA CYS A 70 -11.41 4.00 -0.41
C CYS A 70 -11.12 3.38 0.98
N PRO A 71 -11.58 4.00 2.08
CA PRO A 71 -11.40 3.48 3.44
C PRO A 71 -11.99 2.08 3.66
N SER A 72 -13.10 1.77 2.98
CA SER A 72 -13.77 0.46 3.03
C SER A 72 -12.91 -0.64 2.40
N SER A 73 -12.29 -0.35 1.26
CA SER A 73 -11.33 -1.25 0.60
C SER A 73 -10.11 -1.50 1.48
N PHE A 74 -9.54 -0.45 2.07
CA PHE A 74 -8.44 -0.57 3.04
C PHE A 74 -8.83 -1.49 4.20
N THR A 75 -9.97 -1.23 4.85
CA THR A 75 -10.41 -2.01 6.02
C THR A 75 -10.59 -3.50 5.69
N ARG A 76 -11.18 -3.79 4.52
CA ARG A 76 -11.36 -5.17 4.04
C ARG A 76 -10.02 -5.86 3.80
N LEU A 77 -9.10 -5.20 3.10
CA LEU A 77 -7.77 -5.74 2.78
C LEU A 77 -6.92 -5.92 4.03
N PHE A 78 -6.87 -4.93 4.91
CA PHE A 78 -6.16 -4.99 6.18
C PHE A 78 -6.64 -6.16 7.04
N ARG A 79 -7.96 -6.32 7.18
CA ARG A 79 -8.54 -7.46 7.90
C ARG A 79 -8.22 -8.79 7.23
N SER A 80 -8.20 -8.85 5.90
CA SER A 80 -7.82 -10.06 5.18
C SER A 80 -6.37 -10.47 5.48
N SER A 81 -5.45 -9.50 5.47
CA SER A 81 -4.02 -9.72 5.65
C SER A 81 -3.62 -9.98 7.11
N PHE A 82 -4.22 -9.26 8.07
CA PHE A 82 -3.82 -9.32 9.49
C PHE A 82 -4.85 -9.97 10.41
N LYS A 83 -5.98 -10.44 9.87
CA LYS A 83 -7.08 -11.11 10.59
C LYS A 83 -7.76 -10.26 11.68
N ILE A 84 -7.52 -8.95 11.69
CA ILE A 84 -8.14 -7.99 12.61
C ILE A 84 -8.40 -6.67 11.88
N THR A 85 -9.44 -5.94 12.28
CA THR A 85 -9.74 -4.62 11.70
C THR A 85 -8.75 -3.57 12.20
N PRO A 86 -8.43 -2.53 11.40
CA PRO A 86 -7.57 -1.42 11.82
C PRO A 86 -7.97 -0.80 13.16
N SER A 87 -9.26 -0.52 13.38
CA SER A 87 -9.79 0.09 14.61
C SER A 87 -9.73 -0.80 15.86
N LYS A 88 -9.42 -2.09 15.70
CA LYS A 88 -9.23 -3.05 16.80
C LYS A 88 -7.77 -3.50 16.89
N PHE A 89 -6.89 -2.98 16.03
CA PHE A 89 -5.49 -3.36 16.05
C PHE A 89 -4.88 -2.88 17.38
N PRO A 90 -4.10 -3.71 18.08
CA PRO A 90 -3.48 -3.28 19.32
C PRO A 90 -2.44 -2.19 19.02
N TYR A 91 -2.65 -1.02 19.65
CA TYR A 91 -1.74 0.12 19.67
C TYR A 91 -0.53 -0.21 20.56
#